data_AF-A0A143Q908-F1
#
_entry.id   AF-A0A143Q908-F1
#
_cell.length_a   1.000
_cell.length_b   1.000
_cell.length_c   1.000
_cell.angle_alpha   90.00
_cell.angle_beta   90.00
_cell.angle_gamma   90.00
#
_symmetry.space_group_name_H-M   'P 1'
#
loop_
_entity.id
_entity.type
_entity.pdbx_description
1 polymer ?
#
loop_
_entity_poly.entity_id
_entity_poly.type
_entity_poly.pdbx_seq_one_letter_code
_entity_poly.pdbx_strand_id
1 'polypeptide(L)' 'MTDRITEQWFLARADRVKAAVQTAVDEAGAYGSDQLVADHEWIRYVHDHVHVVEEDGQRVVDDQATTRRLEELAERYRV' A
#
# COMPACT_ATOMS: atom_id res chain seq x y z
N MET A 1 -7.31 20.83 -6.68
CA MET A 1 -8.09 19.58 -6.70
C MET A 1 -7.15 18.49 -6.23
N THR A 2 -7.47 17.85 -5.12
CA THR A 2 -6.76 16.67 -4.63
C THR A 2 -7.25 15.50 -5.46
N ASP A 3 -6.39 14.90 -6.30
CA ASP A 3 -6.76 13.70 -7.04
C ASP A 3 -7.00 12.57 -6.02
N ARG A 4 -8.28 12.34 -5.69
CA ARG A 4 -8.71 11.27 -4.79
C ARG A 4 -8.87 9.99 -5.59
N ILE A 5 -8.32 8.90 -5.07
CA ILE A 5 -8.40 7.59 -5.73
C ILE A 5 -9.48 6.76 -5.05
N THR A 6 -10.14 5.90 -5.83
CA THR A 6 -11.19 5.02 -5.33
C THR A 6 -10.61 4.02 -4.32
N GLU A 7 -11.38 3.69 -3.28
CA GLU A 7 -10.99 2.64 -2.31
C GLU A 7 -10.69 1.32 -3.03
N GLN A 8 -11.51 0.97 -4.02
CA GLN A 8 -11.34 -0.27 -4.79
C GLN A 8 -9.99 -0.32 -5.52
N TRP A 9 -9.60 0.77 -6.20
CA TRP A 9 -8.30 0.83 -6.87
C TRP A 9 -7.17 0.74 -5.85
N PHE A 10 -7.31 1.46 -4.73
CA PHE A 10 -6.30 1.50 -3.68
C PHE A 10 -6.06 0.10 -3.09
N LEU A 11 -7.13 -0.62 -2.72
CA LEU A 11 -7.02 -1.97 -2.15
C LEU A 11 -6.44 -2.95 -3.16
N ALA A 12 -6.90 -2.94 -4.42
CA ALA A 12 -6.33 -3.80 -5.46
C ALA A 12 -4.84 -3.51 -5.74
N ARG A 13 -4.40 -2.27 -5.53
CA ARG A 13 -2.99 -1.88 -5.61
C ARG A 13 -2.21 -2.33 -4.37
N ALA A 14 -2.76 -2.11 -3.19
CA ALA A 14 -2.18 -2.51 -1.91
C ALA A 14 -1.99 -4.03 -1.81
N ASP A 15 -2.95 -4.82 -2.28
CA ASP A 15 -2.85 -6.29 -2.34
C ASP A 15 -1.65 -6.76 -3.16
N ARG A 16 -1.45 -6.16 -4.35
CA ARG A 16 -0.32 -6.47 -5.23
C ARG A 16 1.02 -6.13 -4.59
N VAL A 17 1.11 -4.97 -3.95
CA VAL A 17 2.32 -4.56 -3.22
C VAL A 17 2.56 -5.47 -2.01
N LYS A 18 1.52 -5.78 -1.24
CA LYS A 18 1.59 -6.68 -0.08
C LYS A 18 2.12 -8.05 -0.47
N ALA A 19 1.64 -8.61 -1.58
CA ALA A 19 2.14 -9.88 -2.11
C ALA A 19 3.62 -9.79 -2.51
N ALA A 20 4.03 -8.74 -3.23
CA ALA A 20 5.42 -8.59 -3.66
C ALA A 20 6.38 -8.38 -2.47
N VAL A 21 5.97 -7.59 -1.46
CA VAL A 21 6.73 -7.40 -0.22
C VAL A 21 6.82 -8.72 0.56
N GLN A 22 5.75 -9.49 0.65
CA GLN A 22 5.76 -10.81 1.30
C GLN A 22 6.77 -11.75 0.61
N THR A 23 6.76 -11.82 -0.72
CA THR A 23 7.74 -12.60 -1.47
C THR A 23 9.17 -12.17 -1.14
N ALA A 24 9.44 -10.86 -1.10
CA ALA A 24 10.77 -10.35 -0.77
C ALA A 24 11.19 -10.70 0.68
N VAL A 25 10.26 -10.67 1.64
CA VAL A 25 10.47 -11.12 3.03
C VAL A 25 10.82 -12.61 3.06
N ASP A 26 10.06 -13.43 2.34
CA ASP A 26 10.25 -14.87 2.28
C ASP A 26 11.61 -15.24 1.65
N GLU A 27 12.03 -14.51 0.61
CA GLU A 27 13.33 -14.66 -0.04
C GLU A 27 14.51 -14.21 0.83
N ALA A 28 14.33 -13.14 1.61
CA ALA A 28 15.38 -12.62 2.49
C ALA A 28 15.58 -13.46 3.77
N GLY A 29 14.56 -14.21 4.19
CA GLY A 29 14.60 -15.08 5.36
C GLY A 29 14.96 -14.33 6.65
N ALA A 30 15.78 -14.94 7.51
CA ALA A 30 16.20 -14.35 8.79
C ALA A 30 17.15 -13.13 8.66
N TYR A 31 17.55 -12.76 7.44
CA TYR A 31 18.49 -11.66 7.15
C TYR A 31 17.82 -10.50 6.39
N GLY A 32 16.49 -10.39 6.47
CA GLY A 32 15.75 -9.23 5.93
C GLY A 32 16.30 -7.90 6.46
N SER A 33 16.34 -6.88 5.59
CA SER A 33 16.75 -5.54 6.00
C SER A 33 15.65 -4.89 6.87
N ASP A 34 16.03 -4.00 7.77
CA ASP A 34 15.08 -3.20 8.58
C ASP A 34 14.05 -2.48 7.69
N GLN A 35 14.48 -2.05 6.49
CA GLN A 35 13.62 -1.42 5.50
C GLN A 35 12.55 -2.37 4.96
N LEU A 36 12.88 -3.64 4.73
CA LEU A 36 11.94 -4.64 4.23
C LEU A 36 10.88 -5.00 5.29
N VAL A 37 11.30 -5.11 6.55
CA VAL A 37 10.38 -5.29 7.69
C VAL A 37 9.45 -4.08 7.81
N ALA A 38 9.99 -2.86 7.75
CA ALA A 38 9.20 -1.64 7.81
C ALA A 38 8.19 -1.53 6.65
N ASP A 39 8.59 -1.88 5.43
CA ASP A 39 7.69 -1.90 4.27
C ASP A 39 6.56 -2.94 4.46
N HIS A 40 6.88 -4.11 5.00
CA HIS A 40 5.92 -5.19 5.26
C HIS A 40 4.89 -4.82 6.34
N GLU A 41 5.34 -4.24 7.44
CA GLU A 41 4.46 -3.76 8.51
C GLU A 41 3.58 -2.62 8.03
N TRP A 42 4.16 -1.66 7.30
CA TRP A 42 3.42 -0.52 6.77
C TRP A 42 2.30 -0.97 5.80
N ILE A 43 2.61 -1.84 4.84
CA ILE A 43 1.60 -2.25 3.84
C ILE A 43 0.49 -3.09 4.48
N ARG A 44 0.81 -3.91 5.50
CA ARG A 44 -0.21 -4.62 6.29
C ARG A 44 -1.11 -3.65 7.03
N TYR A 45 -0.53 -2.68 7.73
CA TYR A 45 -1.31 -1.70 8.49
C TYR A 45 -2.24 -0.90 7.57
N VAL A 46 -1.71 -0.30 6.51
CA VAL A 46 -2.45 0.57 5.60
C VAL A 46 -3.55 -0.16 4.85
N HIS A 47 -3.29 -1.41 4.43
CA HIS A 47 -4.30 -2.22 3.76
C HIS A 47 -5.59 -2.34 4.59
N ASP A 48 -5.47 -2.42 5.92
CA ASP A 48 -6.61 -2.62 6.82
C ASP A 48 -7.13 -1.30 7.43
N HIS A 49 -6.36 -0.20 7.38
CA HIS A 49 -6.64 1.05 8.10
C HIS A 49 -6.65 2.31 7.22
N VAL A 50 -6.62 2.19 5.89
CA VAL A 50 -6.65 3.36 5.00
C VAL A 50 -7.88 4.24 5.28
N HIS A 51 -7.68 5.56 5.34
CA HIS A 51 -8.76 6.50 5.58
C HIS A 51 -9.62 6.66 4.32
N VAL A 52 -10.88 6.25 4.43
CA VAL A 52 -11.85 6.26 3.33
C VAL A 52 -13.02 7.17 3.69
N VAL A 53 -13.36 8.07 2.77
CA VAL A 53 -14.54 8.94 2.84
C VAL A 53 -15.52 8.59 1.73
N GLU A 54 -16.78 8.95 1.92
CA GLU A 54 -17.81 8.83 0.89
C GLU A 54 -17.97 10.17 0.17
N GLU A 55 -17.84 10.16 -1.15
CA GLU A 55 -17.96 11.33 -2.03
C GLU A 55 -18.78 10.94 -3.26
N ASP A 56 -19.86 11.67 -3.55
CA ASP A 56 -20.75 11.42 -4.68
C ASP A 56 -21.25 9.96 -4.81
N GLY A 57 -21.46 9.29 -3.66
CA GLY A 57 -21.90 7.89 -3.59
C GLY A 57 -20.78 6.86 -3.86
N GLN A 58 -19.52 7.30 -3.87
CA GLN A 58 -18.34 6.47 -4.05
C GLN A 58 -17.40 6.57 -2.85
N ARG A 59 -16.81 5.43 -2.47
CA ARG A 59 -15.78 5.36 -1.43
C ARG A 59 -14.42 5.71 -2.03
N VAL A 60 -13.81 6.77 -1.52
CA VAL A 60 -12.51 7.31 -1.98
C VAL A 60 -11.54 7.43 -0.82
N VAL A 61 -10.25 7.26 -1.12
CA VAL A 61 -9.17 7.44 -0.16
C VAL A 61 -8.84 8.92 -0.05
N ASP A 62 -9.02 9.48 1.15
CA ASP A 62 -8.70 10.88 1.46
C ASP A 62 -7.35 10.99 2.18
N ASP A 63 -6.38 10.20 1.71
CA ASP A 63 -5.02 10.21 2.23
C ASP A 63 -4.01 10.17 1.07
N GLN A 64 -3.59 11.36 0.64
CA GLN A 64 -2.61 11.52 -0.43
C GLN A 64 -1.22 10.99 -0.04
N ALA A 65 -0.83 11.10 1.23
CA ALA A 65 0.50 10.66 1.67
C ALA A 65 0.59 9.13 1.61
N THR A 66 -0.45 8.46 2.08
CA THR A 66 -0.58 7.00 2.01
C THR A 66 -0.65 6.52 0.57
N THR A 67 -1.42 7.20 -0.28
CA THR A 67 -1.51 6.90 -1.71
C THR A 67 -0.15 7.02 -2.41
N ARG A 68 0.56 8.13 -2.19
CA ARG A 68 1.90 8.33 -2.76
C ARG A 68 2.88 7.26 -2.29
N ARG A 69 2.87 6.94 -0.99
CA ARG A 69 3.75 5.91 -0.44
C ARG A 69 3.46 4.53 -1.02
N LEU A 70 2.19 4.22 -1.28
CA LEU A 70 1.80 2.98 -1.95
C LEU A 70 2.37 2.90 -3.37
N GLU A 71 2.34 3.99 -4.13
CA GLU A 71 2.96 4.05 -5.45
C GLU A 71 4.48 3.92 -5.40
N GLU A 72 5.14 4.56 -4.44
CA GLU A 72 6.59 4.42 -4.21
C GLU A 72 6.99 2.95 -3.93
N LEU A 73 6.20 2.25 -3.12
CA LEU A 73 6.41 0.82 -2.88
C LEU A 73 6.15 0.00 -4.16
N ALA A 74 5.10 0.33 -4.91
CA ALA A 74 4.81 -0.40 -6.13
C ALA A 74 5.93 -0.25 -7.18
N GLU A 75 6.55 0.92 -7.30
CA GLU A 75 7.73 1.12 -8.14
C GLU A 75 8.93 0.31 -7.60
N ARG A 76 9.18 0.37 -6.28
CA ARG A 76 10.28 -0.36 -5.63
C ARG A 76 10.20 -1.87 -5.85
N TYR A 77 9.00 -2.43 -5.77
CA TYR A 77 8.74 -3.86 -5.94
C TYR A 77 8.27 -4.25 -7.35
N ARG A 78 8.27 -3.29 -8.30
CA ARG A 78 7.90 -3.46 -9.73
C ARG A 78 6.53 -4.10 -9.97
N VAL A 79 5.49 -3.57 -9.33
CA VAL A 79 4.11 -4.08 -9.40
C VAL A 79 3.16 -3.12 -10.07
#